data_AF-A0A7G3AIY3-F1
#
_entry.id   AF-A0A7G3AIY3-F1
#
_cell.length_a   1.000
_cell.length_b   1.000
_cell.length_c   1.000
_cell.angle_alpha   90.00
_cell.angle_beta   90.00
_cell.angle_gamma   90.00
#
_symmetry.space_group_name_H-M   'P 1'
#
loop_
_entity.id
_entity.type
_entity.pdbx_description
1 polymer ?
#
loop_
_entity_poly.entity_id
_entity_poly.type
_entity_poly.pdbx_seq_one_letter_code
_entity_poly.pdbx_strand_id
1 'polypeptide(L)'
;MPNIVRPFVGDSLNIGFLYYIYMGMLAVFCTNAINILAGINGLEVGQSLIIAVSIVIFNCLEIFMGRSDQGHSFSLYMLLPYIGTTYALWLHNKYPSKVFVGDTFCYFSGMTFAVVGILGHFSKTVLLFFIPQVINFLYSVPQLFHFIPCPRHRLPKYNSTTDKLDVSETQFRYNQLHPFGKVAVSIFKHLRLIKWEVANDGVVRTNNFTLINFVILKCGPMREDRVTWILMGFQVVCTCVAFMIRYPLAGYFYKY
;
A
#
# COMPACT_ATOMS: atom_id res chain seq x y z
N MET A 1 -16.48 -13.63 11.35
CA MET A 1 -15.03 -13.92 11.35
C MET A 1 -14.61 -14.56 10.04
N PRO A 2 -13.34 -14.41 9.60
CA PRO A 2 -12.78 -15.22 8.50
C PRO A 2 -12.90 -16.72 8.82
N ASN A 3 -13.25 -17.54 7.83
CA ASN A 3 -13.54 -18.97 8.01
C ASN A 3 -12.37 -19.76 8.64
N ILE A 4 -11.13 -19.32 8.42
CA ILE A 4 -9.91 -19.99 8.92
C ILE A 4 -9.78 -19.85 10.45
N VAL A 5 -10.29 -18.75 11.02
CA VAL A 5 -10.15 -18.42 12.45
C VAL A 5 -11.34 -18.90 13.27
N ARG A 6 -12.51 -19.08 12.64
CA ARG A 6 -13.75 -19.53 13.29
C ARG A 6 -13.57 -20.81 14.14
N PRO A 7 -12.84 -21.86 13.71
CA PRO A 7 -12.68 -23.07 14.52
C PRO A 7 -11.94 -22.85 15.85
N PHE A 8 -11.11 -21.82 15.96
CA PHE A 8 -10.28 -21.57 17.14
C PHE A 8 -10.94 -20.62 18.15
N VAL A 9 -11.85 -19.76 17.69
CA VAL A 9 -12.34 -18.62 18.48
C VAL A 9 -13.87 -18.52 18.51
N GLY A 10 -14.57 -19.36 17.74
CA GLY A 10 -16.03 -19.34 17.61
C GLY A 10 -16.54 -18.38 16.53
N ASP A 11 -17.85 -18.16 16.51
CA ASP A 11 -18.51 -17.33 15.49
C ASP A 11 -18.33 -15.83 15.71
N SER A 12 -18.21 -15.42 16.98
CA SER A 12 -18.02 -14.04 17.41
C SER A 12 -16.95 -13.94 18.51
N LEU A 13 -16.17 -12.86 18.46
CA LEU A 13 -15.17 -12.53 19.47
C LEU A 13 -15.37 -11.07 19.87
N ASN A 14 -15.67 -10.84 21.14
CA ASN A 14 -15.67 -9.49 21.70
C ASN A 14 -14.24 -9.13 22.13
N ILE A 15 -13.58 -8.30 21.33
CA ILE A 15 -12.21 -7.82 21.63
C ILE A 15 -12.19 -6.55 22.48
N GLY A 16 -13.34 -6.01 22.87
CA GLY A 16 -13.48 -4.89 23.81
C GLY A 16 -12.56 -3.71 23.51
N PHE A 17 -11.76 -3.31 24.51
CA PHE A 17 -10.81 -2.20 24.41
C PHE A 17 -9.80 -2.34 23.24
N LEU A 18 -9.41 -3.57 22.89
CA LEU A 18 -8.47 -3.80 21.78
C LEU A 18 -9.05 -3.35 20.43
N TYR A 19 -10.38 -3.25 20.28
CA TYR A 19 -11.00 -2.68 19.08
C TYR A 19 -10.65 -1.20 18.91
N TYR A 20 -10.59 -0.44 20.00
CA TYR A 20 -10.20 0.98 19.97
C TYR A 20 -8.73 1.15 19.61
N ILE A 21 -7.86 0.29 20.14
CA ILE A 21 -6.45 0.25 19.72
C ILE A 21 -6.35 -0.06 18.23
N TYR A 22 -7.11 -1.05 17.73
CA TYR A 22 -7.15 -1.37 16.31
C TYR A 22 -7.59 -0.16 15.46
N MET A 23 -8.63 0.57 15.86
CA MET A 23 -9.09 1.76 15.14
C MET A 23 -8.01 2.86 15.10
N GLY A 24 -7.32 3.11 16.22
CA GLY A 24 -6.20 4.05 16.26
C GLY A 24 -5.04 3.62 15.36
N MET A 25 -4.65 2.34 15.44
CA MET A 25 -3.59 1.78 14.60
C MET A 25 -3.95 1.73 13.12
N LEU A 26 -5.22 1.56 12.76
CA LEU A 26 -5.68 1.64 11.38
C LEU A 26 -5.47 3.05 10.82
N ALA A 27 -5.79 4.10 11.59
CA ALA A 27 -5.53 5.48 11.17
C ALA A 27 -4.03 5.74 10.99
N VAL A 28 -3.20 5.33 11.95
CA VAL A 28 -1.73 5.43 11.87
C VAL A 28 -1.19 4.64 10.67
N PHE A 29 -1.74 3.45 10.40
CA PHE A 29 -1.33 2.62 9.29
C PHE A 29 -1.68 3.29 7.96
N CYS A 30 -2.92 3.69 7.72
CA CYS A 30 -3.35 4.26 6.44
C CYS A 30 -2.54 5.50 6.04
N THR A 31 -2.25 6.39 6.99
CA THR A 31 -1.48 7.61 6.74
C THR A 31 -0.02 7.32 6.39
N ASN A 32 0.63 6.45 7.16
CA ASN A 32 2.03 6.11 6.93
C ASN A 32 2.21 5.18 5.73
N ALA A 33 1.27 4.27 5.46
CA ALA A 33 1.39 3.28 4.39
C ALA A 33 1.38 3.93 3.00
N ILE A 34 0.57 4.98 2.80
CA ILE A 34 0.65 5.84 1.62
C ILE A 34 1.98 6.59 1.60
N ASN A 35 2.38 7.17 2.74
CA ASN A 35 3.58 7.99 2.82
C ASN A 35 4.90 7.24 2.54
N ILE A 36 4.98 5.95 2.88
CA ILE A 36 6.17 5.12 2.59
C ILE A 36 6.14 4.50 1.19
N LEU A 37 5.00 4.54 0.48
CA LEU A 37 4.87 4.14 -0.92
C LEU A 37 4.76 5.41 -1.80
N ALA A 38 5.82 6.21 -1.76
CA ALA A 38 5.85 7.58 -2.27
C ALA A 38 7.19 7.94 -2.93
N GLY A 39 7.24 9.13 -3.52
CA GLY A 39 8.43 9.82 -4.03
C GLY A 39 8.79 9.54 -5.48
N ILE A 40 7.81 9.14 -6.29
CA ILE A 40 7.82 9.31 -7.75
C ILE A 40 6.55 10.04 -8.19
N ASN A 41 6.68 10.87 -9.22
CA ASN A 41 5.66 11.80 -9.69
C ASN A 41 4.32 11.12 -9.97
N GLY A 42 3.27 11.57 -9.29
CA GLY A 42 1.90 11.11 -9.44
C GLY A 42 1.49 9.88 -8.61
N LEU A 43 2.41 9.24 -7.87
CA LEU A 43 2.14 7.94 -7.23
C LEU A 43 1.25 8.08 -5.99
N GLU A 44 1.52 9.02 -5.10
CA GLU A 44 0.78 9.23 -3.84
C GLU A 44 -0.68 9.59 -4.14
N VAL A 45 -0.86 10.54 -5.07
CA VAL A 45 -2.19 11.00 -5.48
C VAL A 45 -2.90 9.93 -6.29
N GLY A 46 -2.20 9.32 -7.26
CA GLY A 46 -2.77 8.31 -8.15
C GLY A 46 -3.26 7.06 -7.41
N GLN A 47 -2.46 6.49 -6.50
CA GLN A 47 -2.88 5.32 -5.72
C GLN A 47 -4.09 5.66 -4.83
N SER A 48 -4.09 6.85 -4.22
CA SER A 48 -5.18 7.30 -3.36
C SER A 48 -6.47 7.54 -4.14
N LEU A 49 -6.36 8.04 -5.38
CA LEU A 49 -7.50 8.20 -6.28
C LEU A 49 -8.14 6.85 -6.63
N ILE A 50 -7.32 5.85 -6.96
CA ILE A 50 -7.80 4.49 -7.25
C ILE A 50 -8.51 3.91 -6.03
N ILE A 51 -7.92 4.02 -4.84
CA ILE A 51 -8.52 3.54 -3.58
C ILE A 51 -9.86 4.24 -3.33
N ALA A 52 -9.93 5.58 -3.45
CA ALA A 52 -11.15 6.33 -3.24
C ALA A 52 -12.28 5.92 -4.20
N VAL A 53 -11.97 5.82 -5.50
CA VAL A 53 -12.92 5.35 -6.51
C VAL A 53 -13.37 3.92 -6.21
N SER A 54 -12.47 3.05 -5.75
CA SER A 54 -12.80 1.68 -5.35
C SER A 54 -13.80 1.66 -4.19
N ILE A 55 -13.59 2.50 -3.17
CA ILE A 55 -14.52 2.60 -2.02
C ILE A 55 -15.86 3.18 -2.48
N VAL A 56 -15.88 4.19 -3.36
CA VAL A 56 -17.14 4.73 -3.93
C VAL A 56 -17.91 3.65 -4.70
N ILE A 57 -17.25 2.89 -5.58
CA ILE A 57 -17.89 1.77 -6.29
C ILE A 57 -18.45 0.75 -5.29
N PHE A 58 -17.66 0.40 -4.28
CA PHE A 58 -18.09 -0.51 -3.22
C PHE A 58 -19.33 -0.01 -2.47
N ASN A 59 -19.35 1.26 -2.06
CA ASN A 59 -20.49 1.86 -1.37
C ASN A 59 -21.74 1.88 -2.24
N CYS A 60 -21.60 2.28 -3.51
CA CYS A 60 -22.71 2.25 -4.46
C CYS A 60 -23.28 0.83 -4.60
N LEU A 61 -22.42 -0.18 -4.75
CA LEU A 61 -22.86 -1.58 -4.84
C LEU A 61 -23.61 -2.05 -3.58
N GLU A 62 -23.09 -1.77 -2.38
CA GLU A 62 -23.78 -2.16 -1.12
C GLU A 62 -25.13 -1.43 -0.96
N ILE A 63 -25.23 -0.17 -1.40
CA ILE A 63 -26.50 0.59 -1.47
C ILE A 63 -27.47 -0.05 -2.47
N PHE A 64 -27.03 -0.32 -3.70
CA PHE A 64 -27.89 -0.92 -4.72
C PHE A 64 -28.35 -2.33 -4.36
N MET A 65 -27.55 -3.11 -3.63
CA MET A 65 -27.91 -4.44 -3.15
C MET A 65 -28.84 -4.42 -1.92
N GLY A 66 -29.24 -3.23 -1.44
CA GLY A 66 -30.09 -3.09 -0.25
C GLY A 66 -29.42 -3.52 1.05
N ARG A 67 -28.08 -3.66 1.05
CA ARG A 67 -27.27 -4.05 2.21
C ARG A 67 -26.75 -2.83 3.00
N SER A 68 -27.16 -1.64 2.58
CA SER A 68 -26.63 -0.40 3.09
C SER A 68 -27.29 0.04 4.39
N ASP A 69 -26.45 0.28 5.38
CA ASP A 69 -26.74 1.15 6.51
C ASP A 69 -26.39 2.63 6.16
N GLN A 70 -26.64 3.58 7.07
CA GLN A 70 -26.28 5.00 6.94
C GLN A 70 -24.78 5.23 6.66
N GLY A 71 -23.92 4.28 7.03
CA GLY A 71 -22.46 4.35 6.89
C GLY A 71 -21.95 4.48 5.45
N HIS A 72 -22.59 3.81 4.47
CA HIS A 72 -22.15 3.90 3.06
C HIS A 72 -22.48 5.28 2.47
N SER A 73 -23.67 5.82 2.78
CA SER A 73 -24.07 7.18 2.39
C SER A 73 -23.13 8.23 3.00
N PHE A 74 -22.81 8.11 4.29
CA PHE A 74 -21.81 8.96 4.95
C PHE A 74 -20.45 8.91 4.22
N SER A 75 -19.98 7.70 3.89
CA SER A 75 -18.73 7.54 3.16
C SER A 75 -18.76 8.18 1.77
N LEU A 76 -19.89 8.16 1.06
CA LEU A 76 -20.02 8.85 -0.22
C LEU A 76 -19.95 10.37 -0.07
N TYR A 77 -20.58 10.95 0.96
CA TYR A 77 -20.49 12.39 1.24
C TYR A 77 -19.06 12.86 1.49
N MET A 78 -18.21 12.02 2.08
CA MET A 78 -16.79 12.34 2.29
C MET A 78 -15.94 12.10 1.03
N LEU A 79 -16.18 10.99 0.31
CA LEU A 79 -15.30 10.56 -0.77
C LEU A 79 -15.54 11.29 -2.10
N LEU A 80 -16.76 11.74 -2.41
CA LEU A 80 -17.00 12.46 -3.67
C LEU A 80 -16.26 13.81 -3.73
N PRO A 81 -16.29 14.68 -2.70
CA PRO A 81 -15.46 15.88 -2.66
C PRO A 81 -13.95 15.56 -2.62
N TYR A 82 -13.56 14.52 -1.89
CA TYR A 82 -12.18 14.05 -1.84
C TYR A 82 -11.67 13.66 -3.24
N ILE A 83 -12.45 12.91 -4.03
CA ILE A 83 -12.06 12.53 -5.40
C ILE A 83 -11.93 13.77 -6.28
N GLY A 84 -12.86 14.72 -6.22
CA GLY A 84 -12.81 15.95 -7.01
C GLY A 84 -11.54 16.78 -6.74
N THR A 85 -11.24 17.02 -5.47
CA THR A 85 -10.04 17.76 -5.05
C THR A 85 -8.74 17.01 -5.36
N THR A 86 -8.72 15.70 -5.11
CA THR A 86 -7.56 14.84 -5.36
C THR A 86 -7.28 14.70 -6.87
N TYR A 87 -8.33 14.67 -7.70
CA TYR A 87 -8.19 14.64 -9.15
C TYR A 87 -7.61 15.93 -9.70
N ALA A 88 -8.06 17.09 -9.21
CA ALA A 88 -7.45 18.36 -9.56
C ALA A 88 -5.96 18.39 -9.17
N LEU A 89 -5.61 17.93 -7.96
CA LEU A 89 -4.22 17.83 -7.53
C LEU A 89 -3.40 16.89 -8.42
N TRP A 90 -3.96 15.75 -8.83
CA TRP A 90 -3.29 14.78 -9.69
C TRP A 90 -2.94 15.38 -11.06
N LEU A 91 -3.77 16.25 -11.63
CA LEU A 91 -3.48 16.92 -12.91
C LEU A 91 -2.20 17.76 -12.87
N HIS A 92 -1.85 18.30 -11.70
CA HIS A 92 -0.62 19.07 -11.49
C HIS A 92 0.54 18.24 -10.94
N ASN A 93 0.27 17.12 -10.27
CA ASN A 93 1.27 16.26 -9.65
C ASN A 93 1.74 15.09 -10.56
N LYS A 94 0.93 14.66 -11.53
CA LYS A 94 1.32 13.62 -12.49
C LYS A 94 2.57 14.02 -13.27
N TYR A 95 3.34 13.04 -13.72
CA TYR A 95 4.56 13.28 -14.47
C TYR A 95 4.33 14.11 -15.75
N PRO A 96 5.17 15.13 -16.04
CA PRO A 96 6.18 15.72 -15.16
C PRO A 96 5.50 16.61 -14.09
N SER A 97 5.82 16.38 -12.82
CA SER A 97 5.13 17.06 -11.72
C SER A 97 5.46 18.55 -11.65
N LYS A 98 4.43 19.36 -11.43
CA LYS A 98 4.53 20.81 -11.18
C LYS A 98 4.47 21.14 -9.69
N VAL A 99 3.90 20.25 -8.88
CA VAL A 99 3.70 20.43 -7.43
C VAL A 99 3.89 19.11 -6.69
N PHE A 100 4.54 19.15 -5.53
CA PHE A 100 4.62 18.00 -4.62
C PHE A 100 3.54 18.07 -3.55
N VAL A 101 3.00 16.91 -3.18
CA VAL A 101 1.87 16.83 -2.26
C VAL A 101 2.28 16.82 -0.79
N GLY A 102 3.49 16.30 -0.52
CA GLY A 102 4.07 16.21 0.82
C GLY A 102 3.29 15.33 1.79
N ASP A 103 3.77 15.29 3.03
CA ASP A 103 3.16 14.52 4.12
C ASP A 103 1.71 14.97 4.39
N THR A 104 1.40 16.25 4.17
CA THR A 104 0.06 16.82 4.32
C THR A 104 -0.99 16.01 3.57
N PHE A 105 -0.72 15.69 2.30
CA PHE A 105 -1.65 14.90 1.50
C PHE A 105 -1.71 13.44 1.93
N CYS A 106 -0.57 12.82 2.24
CA CYS A 106 -0.52 11.42 2.69
C CYS A 106 -1.33 11.23 3.99
N TYR A 107 -1.19 12.16 4.93
CA TYR A 107 -1.94 12.16 6.19
C TYR A 107 -3.43 12.46 5.98
N PHE A 108 -3.76 13.45 5.16
CA PHE A 108 -5.15 13.73 4.79
C PHE A 108 -5.84 12.53 4.14
N SER A 109 -5.18 11.90 3.17
CA SER A 109 -5.71 10.75 2.42
C SER A 109 -5.90 9.54 3.32
N GLY A 110 -4.84 9.16 4.06
CA GLY A 110 -4.89 8.02 4.97
C GLY A 110 -5.93 8.18 6.06
N MET A 111 -6.07 9.38 6.63
CA MET A 111 -7.08 9.66 7.65
C MET A 111 -8.49 9.64 7.07
N THR A 112 -8.69 10.19 5.85
CA THR A 112 -9.98 10.11 5.15
C THR A 112 -10.43 8.66 4.97
N PHE A 113 -9.54 7.78 4.49
CA PHE A 113 -9.83 6.36 4.30
C PHE A 113 -10.08 5.62 5.62
N ALA A 114 -9.32 5.93 6.67
CA ALA A 114 -9.55 5.36 7.99
C ALA A 114 -10.91 5.78 8.56
N VAL A 115 -11.27 7.07 8.48
CA VAL A 115 -12.55 7.59 8.99
C VAL A 115 -13.73 6.93 8.30
N VAL A 116 -13.75 6.90 6.96
CA VAL A 116 -14.86 6.27 6.24
C VAL A 116 -14.92 4.77 6.47
N GLY A 117 -13.78 4.09 6.60
CA GLY A 117 -13.74 2.66 6.91
C GLY A 117 -14.21 2.32 8.33
N ILE A 118 -13.86 3.14 9.31
CA ILE A 118 -14.24 2.95 10.72
C ILE A 118 -15.73 3.26 10.91
N LEU A 119 -16.17 4.46 10.53
CA LEU A 119 -17.55 4.90 10.73
C LEU A 119 -18.53 4.22 9.78
N GLY A 120 -18.06 3.77 8.61
CA GLY A 120 -18.84 2.97 7.68
C GLY A 120 -18.86 1.47 8.01
N HIS A 121 -18.14 1.02 9.05
CA HIS A 121 -18.04 -0.39 9.45
C HIS A 121 -17.49 -1.35 8.37
N PHE A 122 -16.74 -0.85 7.39
CA PHE A 122 -16.11 -1.65 6.33
C PHE A 122 -14.58 -1.52 6.30
N SER A 123 -13.94 -1.24 7.44
CA SER A 123 -12.48 -1.12 7.59
C SER A 123 -11.69 -2.29 7.01
N LYS A 124 -12.24 -3.52 7.10
CA LYS A 124 -11.65 -4.72 6.50
C LYS A 124 -11.61 -4.63 4.97
N THR A 125 -12.67 -4.11 4.35
CA THR A 125 -12.72 -3.87 2.90
C THR A 125 -11.75 -2.76 2.49
N VAL A 126 -11.64 -1.69 3.29
CA VAL A 126 -10.61 -0.65 3.06
C VAL A 126 -9.20 -1.26 3.06
N LEU A 127 -8.89 -2.12 4.04
CA LEU A 127 -7.59 -2.81 4.08
C LEU A 127 -7.34 -3.70 2.86
N LEU A 128 -8.38 -4.30 2.26
CA LEU A 128 -8.24 -5.03 0.99
C LEU A 128 -7.91 -4.10 -0.18
N PHE A 129 -8.45 -2.89 -0.23
CA PHE A 129 -8.03 -1.90 -1.23
C PHE A 129 -6.61 -1.37 -0.97
N PHE A 130 -6.08 -1.51 0.24
CA PHE A 130 -4.72 -1.14 0.62
C PHE A 130 -3.68 -2.25 0.38
N ILE A 131 -3.99 -3.32 -0.37
CA ILE A 131 -3.07 -4.46 -0.58
C ILE A 131 -1.67 -4.02 -1.03
N PRO A 132 -1.48 -3.14 -2.03
CA PRO A 132 -0.13 -2.71 -2.43
C PRO A 132 0.63 -1.98 -1.32
N GLN A 133 -0.06 -1.15 -0.53
CA GLN A 133 0.51 -0.42 0.60
C GLN A 133 0.90 -1.38 1.73
N VAL A 134 0.06 -2.38 2.01
CA VAL A 134 0.36 -3.47 2.95
C VAL A 134 1.59 -4.25 2.50
N ILE A 135 1.67 -4.63 1.22
CA ILE A 135 2.83 -5.35 0.67
C ILE A 135 4.09 -4.49 0.79
N ASN A 136 4.04 -3.21 0.41
CA ASN A 136 5.18 -2.31 0.52
C ASN A 136 5.63 -2.12 1.98
N PHE A 137 4.67 -1.98 2.90
CA PHE A 137 4.94 -1.89 4.34
C PHE A 137 5.67 -3.14 4.83
N LEU A 138 5.10 -4.33 4.60
CA LEU A 138 5.69 -5.60 5.05
C LEU A 138 7.08 -5.84 4.43
N TYR A 139 7.26 -5.52 3.15
CA TYR A 139 8.55 -5.60 2.50
C TYR A 139 9.56 -4.61 3.10
N SER A 140 9.10 -3.41 3.50
CA SER A 140 9.92 -2.37 4.14
C SER A 140 10.24 -2.63 5.62
N VAL A 141 9.48 -3.48 6.33
CA VAL A 141 9.60 -3.71 7.79
C VAL A 141 11.05 -3.92 8.25
N PRO A 142 11.88 -4.77 7.60
CA PRO A 142 13.25 -4.98 8.04
C PRO A 142 14.11 -3.70 8.06
N GLN A 143 13.84 -2.76 7.16
CA GLN A 143 14.50 -1.44 7.13
C GLN A 143 13.83 -0.47 8.10
N LEU A 144 12.50 -0.39 8.13
CA LEU A 144 11.78 0.55 9.01
C LEU A 144 12.09 0.33 10.50
N PHE A 145 12.23 -0.93 10.91
CA PHE A 145 12.61 -1.30 12.28
C PHE A 145 14.13 -1.37 12.49
N HIS A 146 14.92 -0.94 11.51
CA HIS A 146 16.39 -0.87 11.58
C HIS A 146 17.08 -2.22 11.84
N PHE A 147 16.40 -3.35 11.55
CA PHE A 147 17.05 -4.67 11.54
C PHE A 147 18.07 -4.81 10.41
N ILE A 148 17.90 -4.01 9.36
CA ILE A 148 18.81 -3.79 8.25
C ILE A 148 18.98 -2.27 8.09
N PRO A 149 20.18 -1.76 7.73
CA PRO A 149 20.38 -0.33 7.54
C PRO A 149 19.37 0.29 6.57
N CYS A 150 18.66 1.30 7.07
CA CYS A 150 17.67 2.07 6.35
C CYS A 150 18.27 3.44 6.00
N PRO A 151 18.58 3.72 4.71
CA PRO A 151 18.98 5.05 4.32
C PRO A 151 17.81 6.03 4.49
N ARG A 152 18.12 7.31 4.69
CA ARG A 152 17.11 8.38 4.84
C ARG A 152 16.16 8.45 3.64
N HIS A 153 16.69 8.28 2.43
CA HIS A 153 15.91 8.22 1.21
C HIS A 153 16.04 6.84 0.57
N ARG A 154 14.91 6.18 0.34
CA ARG A 154 14.81 4.86 -0.30
C ARG A 154 14.26 4.93 -1.73
N LEU A 155 14.17 6.14 -2.27
CA LEU A 155 13.71 6.42 -3.64
C LEU A 155 14.69 5.82 -4.65
N PRO A 156 14.23 5.44 -5.85
CA PRO A 156 15.12 5.02 -6.92
C PRO A 156 16.06 6.15 -7.34
N LYS A 157 17.20 5.80 -7.94
CA LYS A 157 18.22 6.78 -8.38
C LYS A 157 17.91 7.24 -9.79
N TYR A 158 17.86 8.54 -10.02
CA TYR A 158 17.69 9.08 -11.37
C TYR A 158 19.03 9.13 -12.12
N ASN A 159 19.04 8.65 -13.36
CA ASN A 159 20.17 8.68 -14.27
C ASN A 159 19.90 9.67 -15.40
N SER A 160 20.58 10.81 -15.35
CA SER A 160 20.40 11.93 -16.29
C SER A 160 20.87 11.61 -17.70
N THR A 161 21.79 10.67 -17.89
CA THR A 161 22.28 10.27 -19.21
C THR A 161 21.23 9.45 -19.96
N THR A 162 20.50 8.59 -19.25
CA THR A 162 19.51 7.69 -19.86
C THR A 162 18.06 8.15 -19.72
N ASP A 163 17.81 9.20 -18.92
CA ASP A 163 16.48 9.66 -18.52
C ASP A 163 15.64 8.52 -17.87
N LYS A 164 16.25 7.78 -16.94
CA LYS A 164 15.64 6.58 -16.32
C LYS A 164 15.91 6.53 -14.83
N LEU A 165 15.06 5.78 -14.13
CA LEU A 165 15.21 5.41 -12.74
C LEU A 165 15.91 4.05 -12.63
N ASP A 166 17.03 4.05 -11.93
CA ASP A 166 17.80 2.89 -11.50
C ASP A 166 17.43 2.48 -10.07
N VAL A 167 17.66 1.21 -9.74
CA VAL A 167 17.44 0.69 -8.39
C VAL A 167 18.37 1.39 -7.39
N SER A 168 17.81 1.88 -6.28
CA SER A 168 18.63 2.35 -5.17
C SER A 168 19.03 1.21 -4.24
N GLU A 169 20.22 1.31 -3.66
CA GLU A 169 20.85 0.24 -2.90
C GLU A 169 21.12 0.65 -1.46
N THR A 170 21.19 -0.35 -0.57
CA THR A 170 21.71 -0.25 0.79
C THR A 170 22.86 -1.23 0.96
N GLN A 171 23.80 -0.90 1.84
CA GLN A 171 25.03 -1.66 2.04
C GLN A 171 25.24 -1.97 3.52
N PHE A 172 25.68 -3.19 3.83
CA PHE A 172 25.91 -3.63 5.19
C PHE A 172 26.83 -4.85 5.26
N ARG A 173 27.40 -5.12 6.43
CA ARG A 173 28.12 -6.38 6.70
C ARG A 173 27.15 -7.39 7.30
N TYR A 174 27.00 -8.56 6.66
CA TYR A 174 26.03 -9.59 7.08
C TYR A 174 26.20 -10.01 8.55
N ASN A 175 27.44 -10.13 9.01
CA ASN A 175 27.75 -10.56 10.37
C ASN A 175 27.22 -9.59 11.45
N GLN A 176 27.11 -8.30 11.12
CA GLN A 176 26.67 -7.23 12.01
C GLN A 176 25.13 -7.04 12.02
N LEU A 177 24.39 -7.76 11.17
CA LEU A 177 22.94 -7.64 11.12
C LEU A 177 22.27 -8.23 12.37
N HIS A 178 21.16 -7.62 12.76
CA HIS A 178 20.24 -8.18 13.74
C HIS A 178 19.74 -9.57 13.30
N PRO A 179 19.48 -10.53 14.21
CA PRO A 179 18.95 -11.86 13.85
C PRO A 179 17.70 -11.81 12.96
N PHE A 180 16.74 -10.93 13.28
CA PHE A 180 15.56 -10.72 12.42
C PHE A 180 15.92 -10.20 11.02
N GLY A 181 16.94 -9.36 10.92
CA GLY A 181 17.47 -8.89 9.63
C GLY A 181 18.06 -10.03 8.81
N LYS A 182 18.83 -10.93 9.46
CA LYS A 182 19.38 -12.15 8.81
C LYS A 182 18.29 -13.08 8.28
N VAL A 183 17.24 -13.31 9.08
CA VAL A 183 16.08 -14.10 8.65
C VAL A 183 15.37 -13.43 7.46
N ALA A 184 15.09 -12.13 7.56
CA ALA A 184 14.43 -11.39 6.50
C ALA A 184 15.20 -11.45 5.16
N VAL A 185 16.50 -11.16 5.15
CA VAL A 185 17.30 -11.24 3.91
C VAL A 185 17.41 -12.66 3.38
N SER A 186 17.43 -13.68 4.25
CA SER A 186 17.43 -15.08 3.82
C SER A 186 16.16 -15.44 3.08
N ILE A 187 14.99 -15.06 3.64
CA ILE A 187 13.69 -15.24 3.00
C ILE A 187 13.63 -14.47 1.68
N PHE A 188 14.01 -13.19 1.69
CA PHE A 188 13.96 -12.35 0.49
C PHE A 188 14.90 -12.84 -0.61
N LYS A 189 16.08 -13.36 -0.26
CA LYS A 189 17.02 -13.99 -1.19
C LYS A 189 16.42 -15.27 -1.78
N HIS A 190 15.85 -16.14 -0.94
CA HIS A 190 15.23 -17.39 -1.38
C HIS A 190 14.06 -17.13 -2.34
N LEU A 191 13.20 -16.16 -2.03
CA LEU A 191 12.07 -15.75 -2.86
C LEU A 191 12.46 -14.86 -4.05
N ARG A 192 13.76 -14.59 -4.25
CA ARG A 192 14.29 -13.72 -5.33
C ARG A 192 13.63 -12.33 -5.35
N LEU A 193 13.34 -11.78 -4.17
CA LEU A 193 12.78 -10.44 -4.00
C LEU A 193 13.84 -9.35 -3.99
N ILE A 194 15.09 -9.72 -3.66
CA ILE A 194 16.21 -8.79 -3.56
C ILE A 194 17.37 -9.19 -4.47
N LYS A 195 18.15 -8.20 -4.88
CA LYS A 195 19.49 -8.37 -5.46
C LYS A 195 20.48 -8.65 -4.32
N TRP A 196 21.41 -9.57 -4.52
CA TRP A 196 22.40 -9.92 -3.51
C TRP A 196 23.79 -9.98 -4.11
N GLU A 197 24.61 -8.98 -3.82
CA GLU A 197 26.00 -8.91 -4.24
C GLU A 197 26.91 -8.80 -3.02
N VAL A 198 27.96 -9.62 -2.98
CA VAL A 198 28.96 -9.58 -1.91
C VAL A 198 30.25 -9.07 -2.52
N ALA A 199 30.75 -7.94 -2.02
CA ALA A 199 32.03 -7.39 -2.42
C ALA A 199 33.19 -8.15 -1.76
N ASN A 200 34.40 -8.00 -2.31
CA ASN A 200 35.62 -8.69 -1.85
C ASN A 200 35.98 -8.39 -0.39
N ASP A 201 35.54 -7.24 0.13
CA ASP A 201 35.73 -6.81 1.51
C ASP A 201 34.67 -7.37 2.48
N GLY A 202 33.75 -8.22 2.01
CA GLY A 202 32.66 -8.82 2.77
C GLY A 202 31.46 -7.90 2.98
N VAL A 203 31.41 -6.74 2.33
CA VAL A 203 30.22 -5.86 2.34
C VAL A 203 29.18 -6.40 1.36
N VAL A 204 27.95 -6.53 1.84
CA VAL A 204 26.79 -6.91 1.03
C VAL A 204 26.15 -5.65 0.46
N ARG A 205 25.85 -5.66 -0.83
CA ARG A 205 25.01 -4.67 -1.51
C ARG A 205 23.70 -5.33 -1.94
N THR A 206 22.59 -4.68 -1.59
CA THR A 206 21.23 -5.11 -1.95
C THR A 206 20.40 -3.89 -2.33
N ASN A 207 19.34 -4.09 -3.09
CA ASN A 207 18.36 -3.02 -3.34
C ASN A 207 17.68 -2.57 -2.04
N ASN A 208 17.17 -1.34 -2.02
CA ASN A 208 16.27 -0.87 -0.98
C ASN A 208 14.92 -1.61 -1.04
N PHE A 209 14.33 -1.86 0.12
CA PHE A 209 13.14 -2.70 0.25
C PHE A 209 11.88 -1.86 0.13
N THR A 210 11.58 -1.47 -1.11
CA THR A 210 10.33 -0.78 -1.45
C THR A 210 9.76 -1.39 -2.73
N LEU A 211 8.44 -1.35 -2.88
CA LEU A 211 7.77 -1.87 -4.07
C LEU A 211 8.22 -1.14 -5.35
N ILE A 212 8.57 0.15 -5.24
CA ILE A 212 9.15 0.95 -6.34
C ILE A 212 10.47 0.32 -6.83
N ASN A 213 11.41 0.07 -5.91
CA ASN A 213 12.68 -0.57 -6.27
C ASN A 213 12.48 -2.00 -6.76
N PHE A 214 11.51 -2.72 -6.22
CA PHE A 214 11.19 -4.08 -6.67
C PHE A 214 10.69 -4.09 -8.13
N VAL A 215 9.82 -3.15 -8.51
CA VAL A 215 9.37 -3.00 -9.91
C VAL A 215 10.55 -2.73 -10.84
N ILE A 216 11.44 -1.79 -10.49
CA ILE A 216 12.62 -1.47 -11.30
C ILE A 216 13.60 -2.65 -11.35
N LEU A 217 13.76 -3.38 -10.25
CA LEU A 217 14.59 -4.59 -10.20
C LEU A 217 14.09 -5.67 -11.16
N LYS A 218 12.75 -5.84 -11.31
CA LYS A 218 12.16 -6.87 -12.17
C LYS A 218 12.04 -6.46 -13.63
N CYS A 219 11.73 -5.21 -13.89
CA CYS A 219 11.47 -4.71 -15.23
C CYS A 219 12.67 -3.98 -15.87
N GLY A 220 13.73 -3.74 -15.09
CA GLY A 220 14.91 -2.98 -15.50
C GLY A 220 14.72 -1.46 -15.39
N PRO A 221 15.79 -0.68 -15.65
CA PRO A 221 15.75 0.77 -15.61
C PRO A 221 14.74 1.34 -16.61
N MET A 222 13.88 2.23 -16.14
CA MET A 222 12.80 2.80 -16.94
C MET A 222 12.51 4.24 -16.52
N ARG A 223 11.82 4.98 -17.40
CA ARG A 223 11.36 6.33 -17.08
C ARG A 223 10.40 6.32 -15.89
N GLU A 224 10.41 7.42 -15.14
CA GLU A 224 9.61 7.58 -13.94
C GLU A 224 8.11 7.38 -14.18
N ASP A 225 7.56 7.96 -15.25
CA ASP A 225 6.14 7.81 -15.59
C ASP A 225 5.74 6.35 -15.79
N ARG A 226 6.62 5.54 -16.38
CA ARG A 226 6.38 4.11 -16.58
C ARG A 226 6.33 3.35 -15.25
N VAL A 227 7.23 3.65 -14.31
CA VAL A 227 7.19 3.04 -12.97
C VAL A 227 5.89 3.37 -12.26
N THR A 228 5.48 4.64 -12.28
CA THR A 228 4.21 5.10 -11.68
C THR A 228 3.02 4.36 -12.29
N TRP A 229 2.95 4.26 -13.61
CA TRP A 229 1.85 3.56 -14.29
C TRP A 229 1.81 2.06 -13.97
N ILE A 230 2.96 1.39 -13.85
CA ILE A 230 3.01 -0.03 -13.45
C ILE A 230 2.47 -0.21 -12.03
N LEU A 231 2.87 0.66 -11.09
CA LEU A 231 2.39 0.61 -9.71
C LEU A 231 0.89 0.93 -9.60
N MET A 232 0.41 1.92 -10.36
CA MET A 232 -1.03 2.22 -10.44
C MET A 232 -1.80 1.07 -11.08
N GLY A 233 -1.27 0.42 -12.11
CA GLY A 233 -1.84 -0.79 -12.71
C GLY A 233 -1.91 -1.93 -11.70
N PHE A 234 -0.83 -2.15 -10.93
CA PHE A 234 -0.82 -3.13 -9.84
C PHE A 234 -1.86 -2.82 -8.76
N GLN A 235 -2.06 -1.54 -8.43
CA GLN A 235 -3.13 -1.10 -7.53
C GLN A 235 -4.52 -1.44 -8.06
N VAL A 236 -4.81 -1.17 -9.34
CA VAL A 236 -6.09 -1.55 -9.96
C VAL A 236 -6.29 -3.06 -9.93
N VAL A 237 -5.28 -3.85 -10.26
CA VAL A 237 -5.36 -5.33 -10.20
C VAL A 237 -5.66 -5.80 -8.78
N CYS A 238 -4.98 -5.26 -7.77
CA CYS A 238 -5.23 -5.59 -6.36
C CYS A 238 -6.64 -5.20 -5.92
N THR A 239 -7.15 -4.05 -6.37
CA THR A 239 -8.55 -3.65 -6.16
C THR A 239 -9.52 -4.63 -6.81
N CYS A 240 -9.29 -5.07 -8.05
CA CYS A 240 -10.13 -6.06 -8.71
C CYS A 240 -10.11 -7.38 -7.92
N VAL A 241 -8.95 -7.81 -7.43
CA VAL A 241 -8.82 -8.97 -6.53
C VAL A 241 -9.60 -8.76 -5.23
N ALA A 242 -9.54 -7.57 -4.63
CA ALA A 242 -10.32 -7.24 -3.44
C ALA A 242 -11.83 -7.36 -3.70
N PHE A 243 -12.32 -6.85 -4.84
CA PHE A 243 -13.71 -7.04 -5.27
C PHE A 243 -14.03 -8.51 -5.51
N MET A 244 -13.15 -9.28 -6.16
CA MET A 244 -13.31 -10.71 -6.37
C MET A 244 -13.26 -11.53 -5.08
N ILE A 245 -12.62 -11.04 -4.02
CA ILE A 245 -12.63 -11.67 -2.67
C ILE A 245 -13.91 -11.28 -1.93
N ARG A 246 -14.40 -10.05 -2.12
CA ARG A 246 -15.57 -9.51 -1.42
C ARG A 246 -16.90 -9.99 -2.02
N TYR A 247 -16.99 -10.08 -3.34
CA TYR A 247 -18.21 -10.40 -4.09
C TYR A 247 -18.27 -11.80 -4.78
N PRO A 248 -17.36 -12.77 -4.56
CA PRO A 248 -17.54 -14.09 -5.17
C PRO A 248 -18.70 -14.79 -4.45
N LEU A 249 -19.56 -15.48 -5.20
CA LEU A 249 -20.65 -16.35 -4.71
C LEU A 249 -21.94 -15.68 -4.17
N ALA A 250 -22.33 -14.47 -4.60
CA ALA A 250 -23.77 -14.16 -4.54
C ALA A 250 -24.57 -15.23 -5.33
N GLY A 251 -24.06 -15.65 -6.49
CA GLY A 251 -24.69 -16.66 -7.35
C GLY A 251 -24.51 -18.14 -6.96
N TYR A 252 -23.83 -18.48 -5.87
CA TYR A 252 -23.70 -19.90 -5.42
C TYR A 252 -24.50 -20.18 -4.13
N PHE A 253 -24.92 -19.13 -3.40
CA PHE A 253 -25.68 -19.25 -2.15
C PHE A 253 -27.09 -18.69 -2.22
N TYR A 254 -27.41 -17.80 -3.16
CA TYR A 254 -28.79 -17.37 -3.39
C TYR A 254 -29.41 -18.23 -4.51
N LYS A 255 -29.94 -19.41 -4.12
CA LYS A 255 -31.32 -19.71 -4.52
C LYS A 255 -32.19 -18.75 -3.72
N TYR A 256 -33.03 -18.00 -4.40
CA TYR A 256 -34.15 -17.31 -3.74
C TYR A 256 -35.02 -18.33 -3.01
#